data_AF-A0A6B3R305-F1
#
_entry.id   AF-A0A6B3R305-F1
#
_cell.length_a   1.000
_cell.length_b   1.000
_cell.length_c   1.000
_cell.angle_alpha   90.00
_cell.angle_beta   90.00
_cell.angle_gamma   90.00
#
_symmetry.space_group_name_H-M   'P 1'
#
loop_
_entity.id
_entity.type
_entity.pdbx_description
1 polymer ?
#
loop_
_entity_poly.entity_id
_entity_poly.type
_entity_poly.pdbx_seq_one_letter_code
_entity_poly.pdbx_strand_id
1 'polypeptide(L)'
;MSKLLISVESLEVNLKKLISNHEALKVEYNHLKAEFDSRSTRVSELNSELERLQHENKTLKTANAMLGSTEYKRETKLKINSLIKEIDTCIIQLAE
;
A
#
# COMPACT_ATOMS: atom_id res chain seq x y z
N MET A 1 15.27 -48.39 -46.10
CA MET A 1 15.67 -47.08 -45.52
C MET A 1 16.56 -47.33 -44.32
N SER A 2 17.65 -46.56 -44.14
CA SER A 2 18.65 -46.85 -43.10
C SER A 2 18.16 -46.42 -41.72
N LYS A 3 18.56 -47.16 -40.66
CA LYS A 3 18.28 -46.82 -39.25
C LYS A 3 18.70 -45.39 -38.88
N LEU A 4 19.76 -44.89 -39.52
CA LEU A 4 20.28 -43.55 -39.31
C LEU A 4 19.29 -42.48 -39.77
N LEU A 5 18.65 -42.67 -40.93
CA LEU A 5 17.69 -41.71 -41.47
C LEU A 5 16.49 -41.52 -40.53
N ILE A 6 15.94 -42.62 -40.00
CA ILE A 6 14.81 -42.61 -39.06
C ILE A 6 15.19 -41.89 -37.75
N SER A 7 16.40 -42.12 -37.24
CA SER A 7 16.88 -41.43 -36.03
C SER A 7 17.03 -39.92 -36.25
N VAL A 8 17.52 -39.50 -37.42
CA VAL A 8 17.66 -38.08 -37.76
C VAL A 8 16.28 -37.41 -37.90
N GLU A 9 15.33 -38.06 -38.58
CA GLU A 9 13.94 -37.57 -38.68
C GLU A 9 13.28 -37.42 -37.30
N SER A 10 13.47 -38.40 -36.40
CA SER A 10 12.95 -38.32 -35.04
C SER A 10 13.58 -37.19 -34.23
N LEU A 11 14.89 -36.95 -34.39
CA LEU A 11 15.59 -35.83 -33.76
C LEU A 11 15.06 -34.49 -34.26
N GLU A 12 14.81 -34.36 -35.56
CA GLU A 12 14.26 -33.13 -36.14
C GLU A 12 12.87 -32.80 -35.59
N VAL A 13 11.98 -33.80 -35.49
CA VAL A 13 10.64 -33.62 -34.90
C VAL A 13 10.73 -33.19 -33.43
N ASN A 14 11.59 -33.86 -32.65
CA ASN A 14 11.77 -33.53 -31.24
C ASN A 14 12.36 -32.13 -31.04
N LEU A 15 13.31 -31.73 -31.89
CA LEU A 15 13.90 -30.40 -31.85
C LEU A 15 12.86 -29.32 -32.17
N LYS A 16 12.06 -29.50 -33.23
CA LYS A 16 10.98 -28.57 -33.57
C LYS A 16 9.97 -28.42 -32.43
N LYS A 17 9.59 -29.54 -31.80
CA LYS A 17 8.69 -29.53 -30.63
C LYS A 17 9.31 -28.80 -29.44
N LEU A 18 10.59 -29.01 -29.18
CA LEU A 18 11.30 -28.34 -28.08
C LEU A 18 11.37 -26.83 -28.30
N ILE A 19 11.67 -26.39 -29.52
CA ILE A 19 11.71 -24.96 -29.87
C ILE A 19 10.33 -24.33 -29.69
N SER A 20 9.28 -24.95 -30.25
CA SER A 20 7.91 -24.45 -30.13
C SER A 20 7.45 -24.34 -28.67
N ASN A 21 7.75 -25.35 -27.84
CA ASN A 21 7.44 -25.32 -26.41
C ASN A 21 8.20 -24.21 -25.69
N HIS A 22 9.48 -24.01 -26.03
CA HIS A 22 10.29 -22.96 -25.44
C HIS A 22 9.75 -21.56 -25.78
N GLU A 23 9.35 -21.34 -27.04
CA GLU A 23 8.75 -20.07 -27.47
C GLU A 23 7.42 -19.81 -26.75
N ALA A 24 6.55 -20.82 -26.65
CA ALA A 24 5.29 -20.70 -25.91
C ALA A 24 5.52 -20.33 -24.44
N LEU A 25 6.46 -21.04 -23.77
CA LEU A 25 6.81 -20.78 -22.38
C LEU A 25 7.41 -19.38 -22.19
N LYS A 26 8.21 -18.90 -23.14
CA LYS A 26 8.80 -17.56 -23.09
C LYS A 26 7.73 -16.48 -23.22
N VAL A 27 6.73 -16.68 -24.07
CA VAL A 27 5.58 -15.76 -24.19
C VAL A 27 4.79 -15.72 -22.89
N GLU A 28 4.45 -16.89 -22.33
CA GLU A 28 3.71 -16.98 -21.07
C GLU A 28 4.48 -16.34 -19.91
N TYR A 29 5.78 -16.60 -19.81
CA TYR A 29 6.65 -15.98 -18.80
C TYR A 29 6.63 -14.45 -18.91
N ASN A 30 6.78 -13.90 -20.11
CA ASN A 30 6.77 -12.45 -20.31
C ASN A 30 5.42 -11.83 -19.95
N HIS A 31 4.32 -12.52 -20.29
CA HIS A 31 2.97 -12.08 -19.92
C HIS A 31 2.80 -12.06 -18.39
N LEU A 32 3.14 -13.16 -17.71
CA LEU A 32 3.03 -13.27 -16.27
C LEU A 32 3.94 -12.26 -15.55
N LYS A 33 5.14 -12.01 -16.09
CA LYS A 33 6.06 -11.00 -15.56
C LYS A 33 5.47 -9.59 -15.65
N ALA A 34 4.85 -9.24 -16.78
CA ALA A 34 4.18 -7.96 -16.95
C ALA A 34 2.99 -7.79 -15.98
N GLU A 35 2.17 -8.83 -15.80
CA GLU A 35 1.09 -8.79 -14.82
C GLU A 35 1.60 -8.64 -13.39
N PHE A 36 2.68 -9.34 -13.03
CA PHE A 36 3.30 -9.23 -11.72
C PHE A 36 3.80 -7.80 -11.45
N ASP A 37 4.53 -7.20 -12.40
CA ASP A 37 5.07 -5.85 -12.26
C ASP A 37 3.95 -4.80 -12.16
N SER A 38 2.85 -4.98 -12.91
CA SER A 38 1.64 -4.15 -12.81
C SER A 38 0.98 -4.27 -11.43
N ARG A 39 0.76 -5.49 -10.95
CA ARG A 39 0.18 -5.73 -9.60
C ARG A 39 1.06 -5.18 -8.49
N SER A 40 2.39 -5.35 -8.61
CA SER A 40 3.35 -4.82 -7.64
C SER A 40 3.27 -3.29 -7.54
N THR A 41 3.21 -2.61 -8.69
CA THR A 41 3.01 -1.16 -8.75
C THR A 41 1.70 -0.76 -8.07
N ARG A 42 0.61 -1.47 -8.39
CA ARG A 42 -0.71 -1.17 -7.82
C ARG A 42 -0.77 -1.34 -6.30
N VAL A 43 -0.09 -2.36 -5.77
CA VAL A 43 0.03 -2.57 -4.32
C VAL A 43 0.77 -1.40 -3.65
N SER A 44 1.85 -0.93 -4.26
CA SER A 44 2.61 0.22 -3.75
C SER A 44 1.76 1.49 -3.68
N GLU A 45 0.99 1.77 -4.74
CA GLU A 45 0.05 2.91 -4.79
C GLU A 45 -1.03 2.80 -3.72
N LEU A 46 -1.64 1.62 -3.55
CA LEU A 46 -2.67 1.39 -2.55
C LEU A 46 -2.14 1.56 -1.13
N ASN A 47 -0.92 1.12 -0.85
CA ASN A 47 -0.30 1.33 0.46
C ASN A 47 -0.06 2.81 0.73
N SER A 48 0.41 3.56 -0.27
CA SER A 48 0.64 5.01 -0.14
C SER A 48 -0.67 5.75 0.13
N GLU A 49 -1.75 5.38 -0.56
CA GLU A 49 -3.07 5.96 -0.33
C GLU A 49 -3.65 5.58 1.04
N LEU A 50 -3.41 4.34 1.48
CA LEU A 50 -3.82 3.87 2.80
C LEU A 50 -3.13 4.67 3.92
N GLU A 51 -1.81 4.90 3.80
CA GLU A 51 -1.06 5.74 4.75
C GLU A 51 -1.60 7.18 4.76
N ARG A 52 -1.89 7.75 3.59
CA ARG A 52 -2.50 9.09 3.46
C ARG A 52 -3.85 9.17 4.19
N LEU A 53 -4.73 8.20 3.95
CA LEU A 53 -6.05 8.13 4.57
C LEU A 53 -5.98 7.90 6.08
N GLN A 54 -5.03 7.09 6.55
CA GLN A 54 -4.79 6.91 7.99
C GLN A 54 -4.34 8.21 8.65
N HIS A 55 -3.45 8.97 7.99
CA HIS A 55 -3.02 10.27 8.48
C HIS A 55 -4.19 11.27 8.54
N GLU A 56 -4.98 11.35 7.46
CA GLU A 56 -6.17 12.21 7.39
C GLU A 56 -7.19 11.85 8.48
N ASN A 57 -7.45 10.55 8.69
CA ASN A 57 -8.34 10.08 9.75
C ASN A 57 -7.83 10.46 11.15
N LYS A 58 -6.53 10.33 11.41
CA LYS A 58 -5.92 10.74 12.68
C LYS A 58 -6.07 12.25 12.93
N THR A 59 -5.86 13.06 11.89
CA THR A 59 -6.04 14.51 11.95
C THR A 59 -7.50 14.86 12.26
N LEU A 60 -8.45 14.23 11.57
CA LEU A 60 -9.88 14.43 11.83
C LEU A 60 -10.29 14.02 13.25
N LYS A 61 -9.79 12.88 13.75
CA LYS A 61 -10.03 12.45 15.14
C LYS A 61 -9.49 13.45 16.15
N THR A 62 -8.30 13.99 15.90
CA THR A 62 -7.68 14.99 16.76
C THR A 62 -8.49 16.29 16.77
N ALA A 63 -8.89 16.78 15.59
CA ALA A 63 -9.76 17.95 15.48
C ALA A 63 -11.11 17.73 16.18
N ASN A 64 -11.72 16.55 16.02
CA ASN A 64 -12.99 16.21 16.67
C ASN A 64 -12.87 16.16 18.20
N ALA A 65 -11.76 15.64 18.74
CA ALA A 65 -11.49 15.64 20.18
C ALA A 65 -11.27 17.07 20.71
N MET A 66 -10.53 17.91 19.98
CA MET A 66 -10.32 19.33 20.33
C MET A 66 -11.63 20.12 20.38
N LEU A 67 -12.57 19.83 19.47
CA LEU A 67 -13.88 20.47 19.44
C LEU A 67 -14.85 19.93 20.52
N GLY A 68 -14.40 19.00 21.36
CA GLY A 68 -15.20 18.50 22.48
C GLY A 68 -16.34 17.59 22.03
N SER A 69 -16.05 16.68 21.09
CA SER A 69 -17.00 15.64 20.67
C SER A 69 -17.56 14.86 21.85
N THR A 70 -18.70 14.20 21.66
CA THR A 70 -19.41 13.46 22.72
C THR A 70 -18.52 12.47 23.46
N GLU A 71 -17.55 11.87 22.78
CA GLU A 71 -16.59 10.90 23.31
C GLU A 71 -15.51 11.55 24.19
N TYR A 72 -15.03 12.76 23.86
CA TYR A 72 -13.96 13.46 24.58
C TYR A 72 -14.43 14.63 25.44
N LYS A 73 -15.75 14.89 25.48
CA LYS A 73 -16.39 16.05 26.14
C LYS A 73 -15.89 16.31 27.57
N ARG A 74 -15.68 15.24 28.35
CA ARG A 74 -15.17 15.34 29.74
C ARG A 74 -13.71 15.80 29.78
N GLU A 75 -12.83 15.19 28.99
CA GLU A 75 -11.41 15.55 28.93
C GLU A 75 -11.23 16.97 28.38
N THR A 76 -11.95 17.33 27.31
CA THR A 76 -11.90 18.68 26.75
C THR A 76 -12.36 19.72 27.77
N LYS A 77 -13.42 19.44 28.53
CA LYS A 77 -13.89 20.34 29.62
C LYS A 77 -12.85 20.51 30.72
N LEU A 78 -12.19 19.43 31.15
CA LEU A 78 -11.12 19.50 32.16
C LEU A 78 -9.94 20.33 31.66
N LYS A 79 -9.53 20.15 30.39
CA LYS A 79 -8.44 20.90 29.79
C LYS A 79 -8.75 22.39 29.66
N ILE A 80 -9.96 22.75 29.21
CA ILE A 80 -10.44 24.14 29.17
C ILE A 80 -10.42 24.76 30.56
N ASN A 81 -10.91 24.06 31.59
CA ASN A 81 -10.91 24.57 32.95
C ASN A 81 -9.49 24.78 33.51
N SER A 82 -8.52 23.94 33.13
CA SER A 82 -7.11 24.15 33.48
C SER A 82 -6.55 25.41 32.82
N LEU A 83 -6.79 25.59 31.52
CA LEU A 83 -6.33 26.75 30.78
C LEU A 83 -6.93 28.06 31.29
N ILE A 84 -8.22 28.06 31.66
CA ILE A 84 -8.86 29.23 32.28
C ILE A 84 -8.15 29.60 33.59
N LYS A 85 -7.86 28.62 34.45
CA LYS A 85 -7.13 28.88 35.71
C LYS A 85 -5.72 29.43 35.48
N GLU A 86 -5.01 28.92 34.48
CA GLU A 86 -3.69 29.44 34.10
C GLU A 86 -3.80 30.89 33.62
N ILE A 87 -4.81 31.21 32.79
CA ILE A 87 -5.08 32.58 32.34
C ILE A 87 -5.40 33.49 33.53
N ASP A 88 -6.29 33.07 34.43
CA ASP A 88 -6.63 33.83 35.64
C ASP A 88 -5.39 34.11 36.48
N THR A 89 -4.50 33.12 36.61
CA THR A 89 -3.21 33.27 37.32
C THR A 89 -2.32 34.30 36.63
N CYS A 90 -2.18 34.25 35.31
CA CYS A 90 -1.42 35.24 34.55
C CYS A 90 -2.02 36.65 34.64
N ILE A 91 -3.36 36.77 34.65
CA ILE A 91 -4.04 38.07 34.81
C ILE A 91 -3.72 38.67 36.18
N ILE A 92 -3.76 37.88 37.25
CA ILE A 92 -3.40 38.33 38.60
C ILE A 92 -1.94 38.80 38.62
N GLN A 93 -1.02 38.02 38.05
CA GLN A 93 0.41 38.37 37.98
C GLN A 93 0.70 39.65 37.18
N LEU A 94 -0.18 40.03 36.23
CA LEU A 94 -0.06 41.26 35.44
C LEU A 94 -0.75 42.46 36.11
N ALA A 95 -1.62 42.22 37.08
CA ALA A 95 -2.35 43.25 37.83
C ALA A 95 -1.64 43.64 39.14
N GLU A 96 -0.68 42.83 39.59
CA GLU A 96 0.38 43.21 40.53
C GLU A 96 1.51 43.97 39.82
#